data_AF-A0A932TJ96-F1
#
_entry.id   AF-A0A932TJ96-F1
#
_cell.length_a   1.000
_cell.length_b   1.000
_cell.length_c   1.000
_cell.angle_alpha   90.00
_cell.angle_beta   90.00
_cell.angle_gamma   90.00
#
_symmetry.space_group_name_H-M   'P 1'
#
loop_
_entity.id
_entity.type
_entity.pdbx_description
1 polymer ?
#
loop_
_entity_poly.entity_id
_entity_poly.type
_entity_poly.pdbx_seq_one_letter_code
_entity_poly.pdbx_strand_id
1 'polypeptide(L)' 'MALGDWFSNIELFIRWFHVISGITWLGHLYFFNFVNVPLQAALDDAGKKAVNPKLMPRALWWFR' A
#
# COMPACT_ATOMS: atom_id res chain seq x y z
N MET A 1 20.25 -27.29 17.31
CA MET A 1 21.10 -26.09 17.20
C MET A 1 20.85 -25.43 15.84
N ALA A 2 21.31 -25.95 14.70
CA ALA A 2 21.11 -25.30 13.39
C ALA A 2 19.65 -25.17 12.89
N LEU A 3 18.78 -26.16 13.14
CA LEU A 3 17.37 -26.07 12.72
C LEU A 3 16.58 -25.01 13.50
N GLY A 4 16.90 -24.80 14.78
CA GLY A 4 16.24 -23.77 15.60
C GLY A 4 16.55 -22.36 15.09
N ASP A 5 17.81 -22.12 14.72
CA ASP A 5 18.26 -20.84 14.18
C ASP A 5 17.61 -20.51 12.83
N TRP A 6 17.34 -21.53 12.01
CA TRP A 6 16.62 -21.36 10.74
C TRP A 6 15.17 -20.87 10.94
N PHE A 7 14.43 -21.50 11.86
CA PHE A 7 13.05 -21.12 12.15
C PHE A 7 12.96 -19.72 12.79
N SER A 8 13.88 -19.39 13.71
CA SER A 8 13.90 -18.05 14.32
C SER A 8 14.17 -16.94 13.29
N ASN A 9 15.06 -17.19 12.32
CA ASN A 9 15.34 -16.21 11.25
C ASN A 9 14.12 -15.97 10.35
N ILE A 10 13.36 -17.03 10.03
CA ILE A 10 12.12 -16.93 9.25
C ILE A 10 11.06 -16.15 10.04
N GLU A 11 10.89 -16.42 11.33
CA GLU A 11 9.93 -15.70 12.17
C GLU A 11 10.24 -14.20 12.22
N LEU A 12 11.50 -13.84 12.41
CA LEU A 12 11.95 -12.45 12.39
C LEU A 12 11.64 -11.77 11.04
N PHE A 13 11.89 -12.46 9.93
CA PHE A 13 11.57 -11.95 8.59
C PHE A 13 10.07 -11.71 8.41
N ILE A 14 9.24 -12.69 8.77
CA ILE A 14 7.78 -12.59 8.67
C ILE A 14 7.24 -11.44 9.53
N ARG A 15 7.77 -11.27 10.75
CA ARG A 15 7.36 -10.19 11.66
C ARG A 15 7.64 -8.82 11.05
N TRP A 16 8.84 -8.60 10.54
CA TRP A 16 9.20 -7.32 9.92
C TRP A 16 8.46 -7.08 8.60
N PHE A 17 8.26 -8.13 7.78
CA PHE A 17 7.42 -8.05 6.58
C PHE A 17 6.00 -7.62 6.94
N HIS A 18 5.40 -8.20 7.98
CA HIS A 18 4.07 -7.81 8.46
C HIS A 18 4.01 -6.35 8.89
N VAL A 19 5.01 -5.88 9.65
CA VAL A 19 5.09 -4.48 10.08
C VAL A 19 5.17 -3.53 8.88
N ILE A 20 6.03 -3.80 7.90
CA ILE A 20 6.18 -2.96 6.69
C ILE A 20 4.90 -2.98 5.85
N SER A 21 4.27 -4.13 5.67
CA SER A 21 2.98 -4.26 4.98
C SER A 21 1.88 -3.46 5.70
N GLY A 22 1.84 -3.50 7.03
CA GLY A 22 0.93 -2.71 7.84
C GLY A 22 1.12 -1.19 7.65
N ILE A 23 2.36 -0.72 7.67
CA ILE A 23 2.70 0.70 7.42
C ILE A 23 2.25 1.10 6.00
N THR A 24 2.51 0.25 5.01
CA THR A 24 2.17 0.51 3.61
C THR A 24 0.67 0.59 3.39
N TRP A 25 -0.11 -0.32 3.97
CA TRP A 25 -1.57 -0.29 3.90
C TRP A 25 -2.16 0.91 4.63
N LEU A 26 -1.67 1.24 5.84
CA LEU A 26 -2.13 2.40 6.56
C LEU A 26 -1.86 3.69 5.78
N GLY A 27 -0.67 3.80 5.16
CA GLY A 27 -0.32 4.92 4.27
C GLY A 27 -1.24 5.02 3.06
N HIS A 28 -1.56 3.91 2.41
CA HIS A 28 -2.52 3.90 1.29
C HIS A 28 -3.93 4.29 1.74
N LEU A 29 -4.42 3.74 2.86
CA LEU A 29 -5.73 4.10 3.41
C LEU A 29 -5.80 5.61 3.72
N TYR A 30 -4.76 6.17 4.33
CA TYR A 30 -4.68 7.60 4.58
C TYR A 30 -4.73 8.40 3.26
N PHE A 31 -3.90 8.02 2.29
CA PHE A 31 -3.88 8.67 0.97
C PHE A 31 -5.26 8.63 0.29
N PHE A 32 -5.92 7.48 0.26
CA PHE A 32 -7.23 7.36 -0.40
C PHE A 32 -8.30 8.22 0.29
N ASN A 33 -8.37 8.18 1.61
CA ASN A 33 -9.43 8.86 2.36
C ASN A 33 -9.23 10.38 2.45
N PHE A 34 -8.00 10.82 2.74
CA PHE A 34 -7.74 12.23 3.07
C PHE A 34 -7.12 13.03 1.93
N VAL A 35 -6.47 12.38 0.96
CA VAL A 35 -5.78 13.08 -0.13
C VAL A 35 -6.49 12.87 -1.47
N ASN A 36 -6.75 11.62 -1.85
CA ASN A 36 -7.33 11.29 -3.15
C ASN A 36 -8.81 11.71 -3.23
N VAL A 37 -9.63 11.50 -2.19
CA VAL A 37 -11.05 11.89 -2.23
C VAL A 37 -11.22 13.40 -2.51
N PRO A 38 -10.57 14.33 -1.78
CA PRO A 38 -10.63 15.76 -2.10
C PRO A 38 -10.04 16.09 -3.48
N LEU A 39 -8.94 15.45 -3.88
CA LEU A 39 -8.34 15.63 -5.20
C LEU A 39 -9.34 15.27 -6.32
N GLN A 40 -10.04 14.13 -6.19
CA GLN A 40 -11.02 13.69 -7.19
C GLN A 40 -12.23 14.62 -7.28
N ALA A 41 -12.59 15.31 -6.19
CA ALA A 41 -13.63 16.33 -6.19
C ALA A 41 -13.19 17.60 -6.93
N ALA A 42 -11.89 17.93 -6.88
CA ALA A 42 -11.32 19.10 -7.56
C ALA A 42 -11.01 18.87 -9.05
N LEU A 43 -10.88 17.62 -9.49
CA LEU A 43 -10.58 17.29 -10.89
C LEU A 43 -11.84 17.33 -11.78
N ASP A 44 -11.67 17.89 -12.98
CA ASP A 44 -12.63 17.80 -14.08
C ASP A 44 -12.56 16.43 -14.78
N ASP A 45 -13.47 16.17 -15.72
CA ASP A 45 -13.55 14.88 -16.41
C ASP A 45 -12.31 14.58 -17.25
N ALA A 46 -11.68 15.60 -17.84
CA ALA A 46 -10.43 15.44 -18.59
C ALA A 46 -9.27 15.06 -17.64
N GLY A 47 -9.15 15.74 -16.49
CA GLY A 47 -8.17 15.44 -15.47
C GLY A 47 -8.31 14.04 -14.89
N LYS A 48 -9.54 13.61 -14.59
CA LYS A 48 -9.82 12.24 -14.12
C LYS A 48 -9.39 11.18 -15.11
N LYS A 49 -9.66 11.37 -16.41
CA LYS A 49 -9.23 10.46 -17.49
C LYS A 49 -7.72 10.40 -17.65
N ALA A 50 -7.00 11.49 -17.35
CA ALA A 50 -5.54 11.52 -17.42
C ALA A 50 -4.88 10.86 -16.19
N VAL A 51 -5.43 11.07 -15.00
CA VAL A 51 -4.81 10.67 -13.71
C VAL A 51 -5.20 9.25 -13.31
N ASN A 52 -6.49 8.90 -13.36
CA ASN A 52 -7.00 7.65 -12.75
C ASN A 52 -6.43 6.38 -13.39
N PRO A 53 -6.27 6.27 -14.72
CA PRO A 53 -5.66 5.07 -15.33
C PRO A 53 -4.20 4.87 -14.93
N LYS A 54 -3.49 5.94 -14.56
CA LYS A 54 -2.09 5.86 -14.11
C LYS A 54 -2.01 5.62 -12.60
N LEU A 55 -2.89 6.22 -11.82
CA LEU A 55 -2.82 6.20 -10.36
C LEU A 55 -3.46 4.95 -9.76
N MET A 56 -4.70 4.63 -10.16
CA MET A 56 -5.51 3.61 -9.50
C MET A 56 -4.92 2.19 -9.61
N PRO A 57 -4.45 1.70 -10.79
CA PRO A 57 -3.94 0.33 -10.87
C PRO A 57 -2.69 0.09 -10.02
N ARG A 58 -1.84 1.13 -9.87
CA ARG A 58 -0.61 1.06 -9.07
C ARG A 58 -0.93 1.06 -7.59
N ALA A 59 -1.82 1.94 -7.15
CA ALA A 59 -2.21 2.04 -5.75
C ALA A 59 -3.04 0.82 -5.29
N LEU A 60 -3.93 0.32 -6.15
CA LEU A 60 -4.75 -0.86 -5.84
C LEU A 60 -3.95 -2.18 -5.89
N TRP A 61 -2.80 -2.21 -6.55
CA TRP A 61 -1.94 -3.41 -6.53
C TRP A 61 -1.42 -3.74 -5.14
N TRP A 62 -1.26 -2.74 -4.27
CA TRP A 62 -0.83 -2.93 -2.89
C TRP A 62 -1.90 -3.56 -1.99
N PHE A 63 -3.17 -3.61 -2.40
CA PHE A 63 -4.26 -4.24 -1.63
C PHE A 63 -4.54 -5.69 -2.04
N ARG A 64 -3.67 -6.27 -2.87
CA ARG A 64 -3.74 -7.67 -3.29
C ARG A 64 -2.88 -8.53 -2.38
#